data_AF-L7F3E1-F1
#
_entry.id   AF-L7F3E1-F1
#
_cell.length_a   1.000
_cell.length_b   1.000
_cell.length_c   1.000
_cell.angle_alpha   90.00
_cell.angle_beta   90.00
_cell.angle_gamma   90.00
#
_symmetry.space_group_name_H-M   'P 1'
#
loop_
_entity.id
_entity.type
_entity.pdbx_description
1 polymer ?
#
loop_
_entity_poly.entity_id
_entity_poly.type
_entity_poly.pdbx_seq_one_letter_code
_entity_poly.pdbx_strand_id
1 'polypeptide(L)'
;MSHDRTAHTAERERINAAINRLLTGAPTRSSGSLTVEALAAEADVHRMALYKRHADLRELFNERIRKETKQMPEGERRLRKENATLRQSLKDARAGEAEARWVAEQTILAATVLTAYSNRHEPKAEQRKDSNVIPLRKPRTSNESPLP
;
A
#
# COMPACT_ATOMS: atom_id res chain seq x y z
N MET A 1 -41.09 20.03 -45.52
CA MET A 1 -39.67 20.34 -45.24
C MET A 1 -39.36 20.67 -43.76
N SER A 2 -40.35 20.75 -42.86
CA SER A 2 -40.10 21.16 -41.44
C SER A 2 -39.80 20.02 -40.46
N HIS A 3 -40.11 18.76 -40.80
CA HIS A 3 -39.88 17.60 -39.94
C HIS A 3 -38.39 17.22 -39.79
N ASP A 4 -37.60 17.44 -40.84
CA ASP A 4 -36.16 17.10 -40.80
C ASP A 4 -35.38 18.04 -39.87
N ARG A 5 -35.76 19.33 -39.85
CA ARG A 5 -35.12 20.34 -38.98
C ARG A 5 -35.48 20.15 -37.49
N THR A 6 -36.70 19.71 -37.20
CA THR A 6 -37.16 19.40 -35.83
C THR A 6 -36.54 18.10 -35.32
N ALA A 7 -36.44 17.06 -36.16
CA ALA A 7 -35.74 15.83 -35.81
C ALA A 7 -34.24 16.09 -35.53
N HIS A 8 -33.58 16.89 -36.37
CA HIS A 8 -32.18 17.25 -36.18
C HIS A 8 -31.92 18.07 -34.91
N THR A 9 -32.84 18.98 -34.54
CA THR A 9 -32.71 19.76 -33.30
C THR A 9 -32.92 18.89 -32.07
N ALA A 10 -33.92 18.02 -32.07
CA ALA A 10 -34.13 17.04 -31.00
C ALA A 10 -32.95 16.05 -30.85
N GLU A 11 -32.32 15.64 -31.95
CA GLU A 11 -31.10 14.83 -31.92
C GLU A 11 -29.93 15.57 -31.25
N ARG A 12 -29.73 16.86 -31.58
CA ARG A 12 -28.69 17.69 -30.95
C ARG A 12 -28.94 17.92 -29.46
N GLU A 13 -30.19 18.07 -29.04
CA GLU A 13 -30.55 18.18 -27.62
C GLU A 13 -30.20 16.90 -26.86
N ARG A 14 -30.51 15.73 -27.42
CA ARG A 14 -30.14 14.43 -26.85
C ARG A 14 -28.62 14.29 -26.69
N ILE A 15 -27.84 14.69 -27.70
CA ILE A 15 -26.38 14.66 -27.65
C ILE A 15 -25.84 15.61 -26.57
N ASN A 16 -26.37 16.83 -26.46
CA ASN A 16 -25.95 17.76 -25.41
C ASN A 16 -26.28 17.25 -24.00
N ALA A 17 -27.46 16.68 -23.81
CA ALA A 17 -27.84 16.07 -22.54
C ALA A 17 -26.91 14.90 -22.18
N ALA A 18 -26.55 14.06 -23.16
CA ALA A 18 -25.60 12.97 -22.99
C ALA A 18 -24.19 13.47 -22.62
N ILE A 19 -23.70 14.54 -23.26
CA ILE A 19 -22.43 15.19 -22.91
C ILE A 19 -22.44 15.60 -21.43
N ASN A 20 -23.49 16.29 -20.98
CA ASN A 20 -23.58 16.75 -19.60
C ASN A 20 -23.62 15.57 -18.61
N ARG A 21 -24.35 14.49 -18.92
CA ARG A 21 -24.37 13.27 -18.09
C ARG A 21 -23.01 12.59 -17.99
N LEU A 22 -22.30 12.46 -19.11
CA LEU A 22 -20.96 11.87 -19.14
C LEU A 22 -19.95 12.69 -18.35
N LEU A 23 -19.97 14.02 -18.50
CA LEU A 23 -19.04 14.90 -17.78
C LEU A 23 -19.34 14.96 -16.28
N THR A 24 -20.61 14.89 -15.87
CA THR A 24 -21.01 14.86 -14.45
C THR A 24 -20.88 13.47 -13.81
N GLY A 25 -20.48 12.45 -14.57
CA GLY A 25 -20.29 11.09 -14.05
C GLY A 25 -21.59 10.32 -13.76
N ALA A 26 -22.71 10.73 -14.36
CA ALA A 26 -24.02 10.10 -14.22
C ALA A 26 -24.53 9.52 -15.55
N PRO A 27 -23.80 8.60 -16.20
CA PRO A 27 -24.25 7.93 -17.43
C PRO A 27 -25.48 7.06 -17.16
N THR A 28 -26.38 6.96 -18.13
CA THR A 28 -27.62 6.18 -18.04
C THR A 28 -27.68 5.01 -19.00
N ARG A 29 -26.95 5.08 -20.13
CA ARG A 29 -27.00 4.09 -21.21
C ARG A 29 -25.62 3.58 -21.64
N SER A 30 -24.56 4.23 -21.19
CA SER A 30 -23.17 3.91 -21.54
C SER A 30 -22.36 3.46 -20.32
N SER A 31 -21.14 2.98 -20.57
CA SER A 31 -20.16 2.62 -19.54
C SER A 31 -19.60 3.81 -18.75
N GLY A 32 -20.00 5.05 -19.07
CA GLY A 32 -19.45 6.26 -18.45
C GLY A 32 -18.05 6.65 -18.92
N SER A 33 -17.50 5.95 -19.91
CA SER A 33 -16.20 6.30 -20.48
C SER A 33 -16.27 7.63 -21.23
N LEU A 34 -15.25 8.48 -21.08
CA LEU A 34 -15.16 9.77 -21.78
C LEU A 34 -14.68 9.60 -23.23
N THR A 35 -15.40 8.79 -24.02
CA THR A 35 -15.08 8.49 -25.42
C THR A 35 -16.25 8.82 -26.35
N VAL A 36 -15.96 9.05 -27.63
CA VAL A 36 -16.99 9.35 -28.65
C VAL A 36 -17.97 8.18 -28.83
N GLU A 37 -17.52 6.95 -28.61
CA GLU A 37 -18.35 5.75 -28.67
C GLU A 37 -19.34 5.68 -27.50
N ALA A 38 -18.88 5.96 -26.29
CA ALA A 38 -19.76 6.06 -25.13
C ALA A 38 -20.75 7.23 -25.26
N LEU A 39 -20.34 8.37 -25.84
CA LEU A 39 -21.26 9.47 -26.16
C LEU A 39 -22.34 9.07 -27.16
N ALA A 40 -21.98 8.31 -28.20
CA ALA A 40 -22.94 7.80 -29.19
C ALA A 40 -23.97 6.88 -28.51
N ALA A 41 -23.49 5.94 -27.68
CA ALA A 41 -24.35 5.03 -26.91
C ALA A 41 -25.24 5.80 -25.91
N GLU A 42 -24.70 6.81 -25.23
CA GLU A 42 -25.42 7.60 -24.22
C GLU A 42 -26.51 8.50 -24.81
N ALA A 43 -26.27 9.03 -26.03
CA ALA A 43 -27.23 9.86 -26.75
C ALA A 43 -28.21 9.05 -27.62
N ASP A 44 -28.02 7.73 -27.71
CA ASP A 44 -28.77 6.84 -28.59
C ASP A 44 -28.69 7.26 -30.07
N VAL A 45 -27.47 7.58 -30.51
CA VAL A 45 -27.17 7.98 -31.89
C VAL A 45 -26.07 7.12 -32.48
N HIS A 46 -26.09 6.92 -33.79
CA HIS A 46 -25.05 6.16 -34.47
C HIS A 46 -23.71 6.93 -34.42
N ARG A 47 -22.60 6.22 -34.17
CA ARG A 47 -21.25 6.83 -34.09
C ARG A 47 -20.92 7.71 -35.30
N MET A 48 -21.30 7.29 -36.51
CA MET A 48 -21.05 8.07 -37.74
C MET A 48 -21.84 9.38 -37.82
N ALA A 49 -22.96 9.51 -37.11
CA ALA A 49 -23.70 10.77 -37.06
C ALA A 49 -22.88 11.86 -36.34
N LEU A 50 -22.13 11.49 -35.28
CA LEU A 50 -21.23 12.40 -34.58
C LEU A 50 -20.04 12.86 -35.43
N TYR A 51 -19.57 12.04 -36.37
CA TYR A 51 -18.48 12.44 -37.26
C TYR A 51 -18.95 13.25 -38.48
N LYS A 52 -20.13 12.95 -39.03
CA LYS A 52 -20.60 13.56 -40.29
C LYS A 52 -21.57 14.73 -40.07
N ARG A 53 -22.55 14.60 -39.17
CA ARG A 53 -23.64 15.58 -38.97
C ARG A 53 -23.42 16.47 -37.75
N HIS A 54 -22.75 15.96 -36.72
CA HIS A 54 -22.58 16.63 -35.43
C HIS A 54 -21.11 16.73 -35.00
N ALA A 55 -20.23 17.04 -35.95
CA ALA A 55 -18.79 17.14 -35.72
C ALA A 55 -18.44 18.25 -34.72
N ASP A 56 -19.25 19.30 -34.66
CA ASP A 56 -19.16 20.41 -33.71
C ASP A 56 -19.40 19.96 -32.27
N LEU A 57 -20.43 19.13 -32.03
CA LEU A 57 -20.72 18.59 -30.71
C LEU A 57 -19.65 17.60 -30.24
N ARG A 58 -19.09 16.82 -31.17
CA ARG A 58 -17.93 15.96 -30.91
C ARG A 58 -16.71 16.78 -30.48
N GLU A 59 -16.44 17.90 -31.16
CA GLU A 59 -15.31 18.77 -30.82
C GLU A 59 -15.52 19.43 -29.46
N LEU A 60 -16.72 19.96 -29.19
CA LEU A 60 -17.09 20.53 -27.89
C LEU A 60 -16.94 19.51 -26.75
N PHE A 61 -17.35 18.26 -26.98
CA PHE A 61 -17.15 17.18 -26.01
C PHE A 61 -15.66 16.93 -25.74
N ASN A 62 -14.83 16.83 -26.78
CA ASN A 62 -13.38 16.64 -26.64
C ASN A 62 -12.71 17.84 -25.95
N GLU A 63 -13.13 19.07 -26.24
CA GLU A 63 -12.64 20.27 -25.56
C GLU A 63 -13.00 20.27 -24.07
N ARG A 64 -14.24 19.90 -23.74
CA ARG A 64 -14.68 19.79 -22.34
C ARG A 64 -13.93 18.69 -21.60
N ILE A 65 -13.79 17.50 -22.20
CA ILE A 65 -12.92 16.44 -21.65
C ILE A 65 -11.52 17.00 -21.43
N ARG A 66 -10.93 17.70 -22.40
CA ARG A 66 -9.59 18.28 -22.22
C ARG A 66 -9.56 19.31 -21.10
N LYS A 67 -10.58 20.16 -20.93
CA LYS A 67 -10.65 21.14 -19.83
C LYS A 67 -10.78 20.45 -18.47
N GLU A 68 -11.65 19.45 -18.38
CA GLU A 68 -11.98 18.72 -17.16
C GLU A 68 -10.87 17.72 -16.77
N THR A 69 -10.25 17.05 -17.75
CA THR A 69 -9.11 16.14 -17.56
C THR A 69 -7.77 16.87 -17.42
N LYS A 70 -7.55 18.03 -18.07
CA LYS A 70 -6.36 18.88 -17.76
C LYS A 70 -6.39 19.35 -16.31
N GLN A 71 -7.57 19.55 -15.74
CA GLN A 71 -7.73 19.63 -14.30
C GLN A 71 -7.69 18.21 -13.72
N MET A 72 -6.49 17.60 -13.66
CA MET A 72 -6.29 16.28 -13.05
C MET A 72 -7.13 16.20 -11.75
N PRO A 73 -8.16 15.34 -11.67
CA PRO A 73 -9.10 15.36 -10.56
C PRO A 73 -8.33 15.27 -9.25
N GLU A 74 -8.72 16.06 -8.24
CA GLU A 74 -7.98 16.10 -6.98
C GLU A 74 -7.82 14.69 -6.36
N GLY A 75 -8.84 13.84 -6.53
CA GLY A 75 -8.80 12.43 -6.17
C GLY A 75 -7.69 11.65 -6.88
N GLU A 76 -7.50 11.83 -8.19
CA GLU A 76 -6.43 11.14 -8.93
C GLU A 76 -5.03 11.67 -8.55
N ARG A 77 -4.90 12.99 -8.31
CA ARG A 77 -3.67 13.58 -7.77
C ARG A 77 -3.33 13.00 -6.40
N ARG A 78 -4.31 12.91 -5.53
CA ARG A 78 -4.16 12.37 -4.17
C ARG A 78 -3.81 10.89 -4.21
N LEU A 79 -4.49 10.10 -5.05
CA LEU A 79 -4.19 8.68 -5.25
C LEU A 79 -2.78 8.47 -5.79
N ARG A 80 -2.28 9.31 -6.71
CA ARG A 80 -0.89 9.24 -7.18
C ARG A 80 0.11 9.57 -6.06
N LYS A 81 -0.17 10.57 -5.23
CA LYS A 81 0.66 10.89 -4.07
C LYS A 81 0.68 9.73 -3.08
N GLU A 82 -0.49 9.20 -2.71
CA GLU A 82 -0.61 8.05 -1.82
C GLU A 82 0.10 6.82 -2.38
N ASN A 83 -0.04 6.54 -3.68
CA ASN A 83 0.66 5.42 -4.31
C ASN A 83 2.19 5.62 -4.29
N ALA A 84 2.68 6.83 -4.52
CA ALA A 84 4.10 7.15 -4.43
C ALA A 84 4.62 6.97 -2.98
N THR A 85 3.88 7.47 -1.99
CA THR A 85 4.21 7.30 -0.57
C THR A 85 4.22 5.82 -0.18
N LEU A 86 3.19 5.06 -0.54
CA LEU A 86 3.11 3.62 -0.25
C LEU A 86 4.25 2.84 -0.91
N ARG A 87 4.60 3.16 -2.16
CA ARG A 87 5.74 2.54 -2.84
C ARG A 87 7.06 2.84 -2.11
N GLN A 88 7.21 4.07 -1.63
CA GLN A 88 8.39 4.45 -0.85
C GLN A 88 8.43 3.70 0.48
N SER A 89 7.34 3.66 1.24
CA SER A 89 7.26 2.90 2.50
C SER A 89 7.52 1.40 2.30
N LEU A 90 7.06 0.81 1.20
CA LEU A 90 7.37 -0.58 0.86
C LEU A 90 8.86 -0.79 0.58
N LYS A 91 9.52 0.18 -0.09
CA LYS A 91 10.95 0.12 -0.35
C LYS A 91 11.74 0.20 0.96
N ASP A 92 11.36 1.11 1.84
CA ASP A 92 12.03 1.32 3.14
C ASP A 92 11.82 0.11 4.06
N ALA A 93 10.60 -0.44 4.13
CA ALA A 93 10.31 -1.65 4.90
C ALA A 93 11.11 -2.86 4.41
N ARG A 94 11.24 -3.04 3.09
CA ARG A 94 12.08 -4.12 2.51
C ARG A 94 13.56 -3.94 2.83
N ALA A 95 14.05 -2.70 2.82
CA ALA A 95 15.43 -2.42 3.20
C ALA A 95 15.68 -2.77 4.68
N GLY A 96 14.77 -2.37 5.57
CA GLY A 96 14.84 -2.71 6.99
C GLY A 96 14.73 -4.22 7.26
N GLU A 97 13.89 -4.94 6.52
CA GLU A 97 13.79 -6.40 6.62
C GLU A 97 15.10 -7.09 6.19
N ALA A 98 15.72 -6.63 5.10
CA ALA A 98 16.99 -7.16 4.63
C ALA A 98 18.11 -6.94 5.67
N GLU A 99 18.16 -5.74 6.27
CA GLU A 99 19.11 -5.43 7.34
C GLU A 99 18.89 -6.29 8.59
N ALA A 100 17.64 -6.41 9.04
CA ALA A 100 17.30 -7.23 10.21
C ALA A 100 17.65 -8.71 10.00
N ARG A 101 17.39 -9.25 8.81
CA ARG A 101 17.79 -10.62 8.44
C ARG A 101 19.30 -10.78 8.47
N TRP A 102 20.04 -9.83 7.90
CA TRP A 102 21.50 -9.88 7.91
C TRP A 102 22.07 -9.88 9.33
N VAL A 103 21.58 -8.99 10.21
CA VAL A 103 22.00 -8.96 11.62
C VAL A 103 21.66 -10.27 12.35
N ALA A 104 20.46 -10.82 12.13
CA ALA A 104 20.05 -12.08 12.73
C ALA A 104 20.97 -13.24 12.30
N GLU A 105 21.29 -13.34 11.01
CA GLU A 105 22.21 -14.35 10.48
C GLU A 105 23.61 -14.24 11.11
N GLN A 106 24.16 -13.03 11.20
CA GLN A 106 25.47 -12.81 11.84
C GLN A 106 25.46 -13.18 13.33
N THR A 107 24.36 -12.86 14.03
CA THR A 107 24.21 -13.17 15.45
C THR A 107 24.12 -14.68 15.68
N ILE A 108 23.35 -15.39 14.86
CA ILE A 108 23.25 -16.86 14.90
C ILE A 108 24.61 -17.49 14.62
N LEU A 109 25.34 -17.00 13.61
CA LEU A 109 26.69 -17.48 13.31
C LEU A 109 27.66 -17.28 14.49
N ALA A 110 27.69 -16.09 15.08
CA ALA A 110 28.55 -15.81 16.24
C ALA A 110 28.20 -16.70 17.45
N ALA A 111 26.91 -16.86 17.75
CA ALA A 111 26.44 -17.69 18.85
C ALA A 111 26.78 -19.18 18.64
N THR A 112 26.64 -19.69 17.42
CA THR A 112 26.99 -21.08 17.09
C THR A 112 28.49 -21.32 17.22
N VAL A 113 29.34 -20.40 16.75
CA VAL A 113 30.80 -20.48 16.93
C VAL A 113 31.18 -20.47 18.41
N LEU A 114 30.59 -19.58 19.20
CA LEU A 114 30.87 -19.48 20.63
C LEU A 114 30.44 -20.77 21.37
N THR A 115 29.28 -21.31 21.01
CA THR A 115 28.78 -22.58 21.55
C THR A 115 29.75 -23.72 21.21
N ALA A 116 30.21 -23.81 19.96
CA ALA A 116 31.17 -24.82 19.53
C ALA A 116 32.51 -24.69 20.27
N TYR A 117 33.01 -23.47 20.47
CA TYR A 117 34.21 -23.20 21.26
C TYR A 117 34.03 -23.63 22.71
N SER A 118 32.92 -23.25 23.36
CA SER A 118 32.64 -23.64 24.74
C SER A 118 32.54 -25.15 24.92
N ASN A 119 31.84 -25.86 24.03
CA ASN A 119 31.74 -27.33 24.07
C ASN A 119 33.09 -28.02 23.84
N ARG A 120 34.01 -27.40 23.10
CA ARG A 120 35.35 -27.93 22.85
C ARG A 120 36.30 -27.70 24.04
N HIS A 121 36.06 -26.65 24.81
CA HIS A 121 36.89 -26.23 25.94
C HIS A 121 36.26 -26.49 27.32
N GLU A 122 35.05 -27.06 27.38
CA GLU A 122 34.48 -27.67 28.58
C GLU A 122 35.50 -28.67 29.16
N PRO A 123 36.12 -28.39 30.32
CA PRO A 123 36.85 -29.42 31.02
C PRO A 123 35.79 -30.45 31.42
N LYS A 124 35.93 -31.70 30.97
CA LYS A 124 35.09 -32.82 31.41
C LYS A 124 34.95 -32.78 32.94
N ALA A 125 33.87 -32.20 33.45
CA ALA A 125 33.51 -32.23 34.85
C ALA A 125 32.81 -33.57 35.13
N GLU A 126 33.50 -34.66 34.80
CA GLU A 126 33.11 -36.01 35.19
C GLU A 126 33.72 -36.29 36.57
N GLN A 127 32.82 -36.36 37.57
CA GLN A 127 33.03 -36.86 38.93
C GLN A 127 34.21 -36.31 39.74
N ARG A 128 34.05 -35.12 40.34
CA ARG A 128 34.70 -34.85 41.64
C ARG A 128 33.80 -35.41 42.74
N LYS A 129 34.04 -36.67 43.10
CA LYS A 129 33.49 -37.32 44.29
C LYS A 129 33.61 -36.38 45.49
N ASP A 130 32.51 -36.28 46.23
CA ASP A 130 32.40 -35.73 47.58
C ASP A 130 33.63 -36.09 48.41
N SER A 131 34.57 -35.16 48.56
CA SER A 131 35.64 -35.27 49.55
C SER A 131 36.41 -33.97 49.59
N ASN A 132 36.16 -33.19 50.64
CA ASN A 132 37.14 -32.41 51.41
C ASN A 132 36.56 -31.07 51.89
N VAL A 133 35.42 -31.11 52.58
CA VAL A 133 34.93 -29.96 53.37
C VAL A 133 35.13 -30.30 54.84
N ILE A 134 36.08 -29.62 55.51
CA ILE A 134 36.33 -29.73 56.94
C ILE A 134 35.52 -28.63 57.65
N PRO A 135 34.56 -28.95 58.54
CA PRO A 135 33.83 -27.94 59.28
C PRO A 135 34.72 -27.23 60.32
N LEU A 136 34.77 -25.90 60.26
CA LEU A 136 35.48 -25.05 61.24
C LEU A 136 34.73 -25.06 62.58
N ARG A 137 35.37 -25.59 63.64
CA ARG A 137 34.89 -25.53 65.03
C ARG A 137 34.82 -24.08 65.50
N LYS A 138 33.65 -23.63 65.99
CA LYS A 138 33.53 -22.34 66.67
C LYS A 138 34.27 -22.37 68.02
N PRO A 139 35.01 -21.31 68.40
CA PRO A 139 35.72 -21.25 69.67
C PRO A 139 34.73 -21.14 70.84
N ARG A 140 35.04 -21.89 71.91
CA ARG A 140 34.29 -21.95 73.16
C ARG A 140 34.52 -20.63 73.92
N THR A 141 33.52 -19.77 73.98
CA THR A 141 33.55 -18.55 74.81
C THR A 141 33.51 -18.95 76.28
N SER A 142 34.63 -18.78 76.97
CA SER A 142 34.66 -18.66 78.42
C SER A 142 33.85 -17.43 78.82
N ASN A 143 32.88 -17.57 79.72
CA ASN A 143 32.43 -16.43 80.53
C ASN A 143 32.09 -16.90 81.94
N GLU A 144 32.40 -16.01 82.86
CA GLU A 144 32.57 -16.16 84.31
C GLU A 144 31.36 -16.66 85.10
N SER A 145 31.71 -17.14 86.29
CA SER A 145 30.91 -17.47 87.48
C SER A 145 29.85 -16.42 87.88
N PRO A 146 28.95 -16.77 88.81
CA PRO A 146 29.25 -16.42 90.21
C PRO A 146 28.89 -17.52 91.24
N LEU A 147 29.63 -17.50 92.35
CA LEU A 147 29.32 -18.18 93.61
C LEU A 147 28.36 -17.32 94.45
N PRO A 148 27.51 -17.89 95.32
CA PRO A 148 26.95 -17.18 96.46
C PRO A 148 27.97 -17.01 97.59
#